data_AF-A0A426YLR9-F1
#
_entry.id   AF-A0A426YLR9-F1
#
_cell.length_a   1.000
_cell.length_b   1.000
_cell.length_c   1.000
_cell.angle_alpha   90.00
_cell.angle_beta   90.00
_cell.angle_gamma   90.00
#
_symmetry.space_group_name_H-M   'P 1'
#
loop_
_entity.id
_entity.type
_entity.pdbx_description
1 polymer ?
#
loop_
_entity_poly.entity_id
_entity_poly.type
_entity_poly.pdbx_seq_one_letter_code
_entity_poly.pdbx_strand_id
1 'polypeptide(L)'
;MICFRWNLNTSIVVPQDEAGEDVFYVVGVLRAAPPNCTVGSSCLDGLMQQNEQMIRMATGRGSSHGGATCGLTTTTAATCPGMESWEEDGGGMGAKQYMPYLKSEEEWREHFGQKWKRFEELKSKFDPSNVLAPGQRIFKRKKKKASDEAGEL
;
A
#
# COMPACT_ATOMS: atom_id res chain seq x y z
N MET A 1 -17.95 23.96 -13.12
CA MET A 1 -17.76 22.53 -13.42
C MET A 1 -16.31 22.21 -13.12
N ILE A 2 -16.02 21.71 -11.92
CA ILE A 2 -14.64 21.48 -11.46
C ILE A 2 -14.18 20.18 -12.11
N CYS A 3 -13.27 20.27 -13.07
CA CYS A 3 -12.59 19.07 -13.58
C CYS A 3 -11.69 18.52 -12.47
N PHE A 4 -11.92 17.28 -12.06
CA PHE A 4 -10.94 16.52 -11.28
C PHE A 4 -9.57 16.63 -11.93
N ARG A 5 -8.59 17.17 -11.21
CA ARG A 5 -7.21 17.33 -11.72
C ARG A 5 -6.53 15.98 -11.97
N TRP A 6 -7.04 14.92 -11.36
CA TRP A 6 -6.54 13.55 -11.49
C TRP A 6 -7.29 12.78 -12.57
N ASN A 7 -6.59 12.41 -13.64
CA ASN A 7 -7.17 11.60 -14.71
C ASN A 7 -7.28 10.13 -14.30
N LEU A 8 -8.49 9.67 -14.00
CA LEU A 8 -8.75 8.29 -13.56
C LEU A 8 -8.49 7.23 -14.63
N ASN A 9 -8.35 7.61 -15.91
CA ASN A 9 -7.94 6.68 -16.98
C ASN A 9 -6.46 6.28 -16.91
N THR A 10 -5.67 6.98 -16.09
CA THR A 10 -4.28 6.62 -15.78
C THR A 10 -4.21 5.51 -14.74
N SER A 11 -3.08 4.82 -14.68
CA SER A 11 -2.80 3.74 -13.73
C SER A 11 -2.50 4.21 -12.30
N ILE A 12 -2.75 5.49 -11.98
CA ILE A 12 -2.59 5.99 -10.60
C ILE A 12 -3.63 5.35 -9.67
N VAL A 13 -3.19 4.99 -8.47
CA VAL A 13 -4.07 4.54 -7.39
C VAL A 13 -4.17 5.69 -6.39
N VAL A 14 -5.39 6.15 -6.14
CA VAL A 14 -5.71 7.18 -5.16
C VAL A 14 -6.69 6.59 -4.14
N PRO A 15 -6.75 7.12 -2.89
CA PRO A 15 -7.78 6.74 -1.93
C PRO A 15 -9.17 6.87 -2.57
N GLN A 16 -10.02 5.88 -2.35
CA GLN A 16 -11.42 5.94 -2.73
C GLN A 16 -12.20 6.19 -1.45
N ASP A 17 -12.90 7.32 -1.41
CA ASP A 17 -13.78 7.67 -0.31
C ASP A 17 -15.21 7.26 -0.64
N GLU A 18 -15.92 6.69 0.34
CA GLU A 18 -17.34 6.39 0.24
C GLU A 18 -18.21 7.64 0.51
N ALA A 19 -17.65 8.68 1.15
CA ALA A 19 -18.31 9.94 1.43
C ALA A 19 -18.24 10.97 0.28
N GLY A 20 -17.50 10.65 -0.80
CA GLY A 20 -17.46 11.48 -2.01
C GLY A 20 -16.63 12.75 -1.88
N GLU A 21 -15.60 12.76 -1.01
CA GLU A 21 -14.68 13.88 -0.93
C GLU A 21 -13.73 13.95 -2.15
N ASP A 22 -13.75 15.08 -2.85
CA ASP A 22 -12.93 15.33 -4.05
C ASP A 22 -11.48 15.74 -3.73
N VAL A 23 -11.12 15.80 -2.45
CA VAL A 23 -9.83 16.29 -1.96
C VAL A 23 -9.16 15.20 -1.11
N PHE A 24 -7.91 14.90 -1.43
CA PHE A 24 -7.08 14.02 -0.62
C PHE A 24 -5.71 14.65 -0.39
N TYR A 25 -5.05 14.24 0.70
CA TYR A 25 -3.74 14.74 1.08
C TYR A 25 -2.63 13.77 0.68
N VAL A 26 -1.46 14.33 0.37
CA VAL A 26 -0.23 13.56 0.19
C VAL A 26 0.64 13.82 1.42
N VAL A 27 1.00 12.75 2.13
CA VAL A 27 1.89 12.80 3.29
C VAL A 27 3.21 12.12 2.93
N GLY A 28 4.33 12.84 3.08
CA GLY A 28 5.66 12.34 2.81
C GLY A 28 6.54 12.36 4.05
N VAL A 29 7.02 11.18 4.48
CA VAL A 29 7.98 11.07 5.60
C VAL A 29 9.38 10.94 5.04
N LEU A 30 10.07 12.07 4.89
CA LEU A 30 11.40 12.15 4.26
C LEU A 30 12.50 11.88 5.30
N ARG A 31 12.69 10.62 5.68
CA ARG A 31 13.70 10.21 6.67
C ARG A 31 15.12 10.25 6.08
N ALA A 32 16.07 10.80 6.83
CA ALA A 32 17.50 10.67 6.57
C ALA A 32 18.09 9.62 7.52
N ALA A 33 18.79 8.63 6.96
CA ALA A 33 19.53 7.65 7.74
C ALA A 33 21.01 8.07 7.84
N PRO A 34 21.60 8.14 9.04
CA PRO A 34 23.03 8.36 9.19
C PRO A 34 23.87 7.26 8.53
N PRO A 35 25.14 7.50 8.17
CA PRO A 35 25.95 6.56 7.39
C PRO A 35 26.25 5.23 8.09
N ASN A 36 26.11 5.16 9.41
CA ASN A 36 26.26 3.91 10.19
C ASN A 36 24.99 3.06 10.21
N CYS A 37 23.87 3.54 9.68
CA CYS A 37 22.62 2.80 9.59
C CYS A 37 22.59 1.97 8.29
N THR A 38 23.39 0.91 8.27
CA THR A 38 23.54 0.00 7.14
C THR A 38 22.50 -1.13 7.18
N VAL A 39 22.43 -1.92 6.09
CA VAL A 39 21.61 -3.13 6.02
C VAL A 39 21.96 -4.09 7.16
N GLY A 40 20.95 -4.55 7.90
CA GLY A 40 21.11 -5.45 9.06
C GLY A 40 21.54 -4.76 10.36
N SER A 41 21.64 -3.41 10.38
CA SER A 41 21.84 -2.66 11.62
C SER A 41 20.51 -2.44 12.34
N SER A 42 20.54 -2.46 13.67
CA SER A 42 19.36 -2.16 14.50
C SER A 42 18.80 -0.76 14.25
N CYS A 43 19.65 0.21 13.86
CA CYS A 43 19.21 1.53 13.45
C CYS A 43 18.27 1.47 12.23
N LEU A 44 18.71 0.83 11.14
CA LEU A 44 17.91 0.74 9.92
C LEU A 44 16.66 -0.10 10.15
N ASP A 45 16.78 -1.22 10.87
CA ASP A 45 15.65 -2.08 11.20
C ASP A 45 14.59 -1.33 12.01
N GLY A 46 15.00 -0.51 12.98
CA GLY A 46 14.10 0.36 13.73
C GLY A 46 13.38 1.38 12.86
N LEU A 47 14.08 2.00 11.90
CA LEU A 47 13.46 2.92 10.94
C LEU A 47 12.45 2.22 10.01
N MET A 48 12.77 1.00 9.55
CA MET A 48 11.87 0.20 8.72
C MET A 48 10.63 -0.24 9.52
N GLN A 49 10.81 -0.72 10.75
CA GLN A 49 9.70 -1.14 11.61
C GLN A 49 8.74 0.01 11.90
N GLN A 50 9.26 1.21 12.14
CA GLN A 50 8.40 2.40 12.32
C GLN A 50 7.64 2.78 11.04
N ASN A 51 8.27 2.66 9.87
CA ASN A 51 7.58 2.89 8.60
C ASN A 51 6.44 1.87 8.38
N GLU A 52 6.68 0.60 8.69
CA GLU A 52 5.66 -0.45 8.61
C GLU A 52 4.49 -0.19 9.57
N GLN A 53 4.76 0.27 10.80
CA GLN A 53 3.72 0.66 11.75
C GLN A 53 2.88 1.83 11.23
N MET A 54 3.51 2.88 10.70
CA MET A 54 2.78 4.02 10.12
C MET A 54 1.90 3.58 8.95
N ILE A 55 2.42 2.73 8.06
CA ILE A 55 1.66 2.18 6.94
C ILE A 55 0.47 1.37 7.46
N ARG A 56 0.70 0.46 8.41
CA ARG A 56 -0.36 -0.39 8.98
C ARG A 56 -1.51 0.43 9.56
N MET A 57 -1.22 1.48 10.31
CA MET A 57 -2.25 2.35 10.89
C MET A 57 -2.98 3.15 9.81
N ALA A 58 -2.25 3.71 8.84
CA ALA A 58 -2.85 4.53 7.79
C ALA A 58 -3.68 3.73 6.77
N THR A 59 -3.23 2.52 6.42
CA THR A 59 -3.87 1.68 5.39
C THR A 59 -4.77 0.58 5.96
N GLY A 60 -4.87 0.46 7.29
CA GLY A 60 -5.76 -0.49 7.92
C GLY A 60 -7.18 -0.33 7.39
N ARG A 61 -7.92 -1.42 7.24
CA ARG A 61 -9.34 -1.31 6.86
C ARG A 61 -10.07 -0.69 8.04
N GLY A 62 -10.83 0.37 7.79
CA GLY A 62 -11.87 0.82 8.70
C GLY A 62 -12.76 -0.37 9.03
N SER A 63 -12.68 -0.94 10.22
CA SER A 63 -13.70 -1.89 10.65
C SER A 63 -14.99 -1.11 10.80
N SER A 64 -15.85 -1.18 9.78
CA SER A 64 -17.23 -0.74 9.89
C SER A 64 -17.88 -1.55 11.02
N HIS A 65 -17.99 -0.94 12.19
CA HIS A 65 -18.92 -1.30 13.27
C HIS A 65 -19.09 -2.82 13.48
N GLY A 66 -18.06 -3.44 14.06
CA GLY A 66 -18.19 -4.71 14.76
C GLY A 66 -17.53 -4.53 16.11
N GLY A 67 -18.31 -4.28 17.15
CA GLY A 67 -17.80 -4.05 18.50
C GLY A 67 -16.83 -5.16 18.91
N ALA A 68 -15.53 -4.84 18.95
CA ALA A 68 -14.54 -5.69 19.58
C ALA A 68 -14.70 -5.47 21.09
N THR A 69 -15.44 -6.33 21.76
CA THR A 69 -15.36 -6.42 23.21
C THR A 69 -13.96 -6.95 23.54
N CYS A 70 -13.13 -6.08 24.13
CA CYS A 70 -11.96 -6.58 24.85
C CYS A 70 -12.49 -7.42 26.03
N GLY A 71 -12.38 -8.74 25.93
CA GLY A 71 -12.59 -9.63 27.05
C GLY A 71 -11.48 -9.43 28.08
N LEU A 72 -11.70 -8.50 29.02
CA LEU A 72 -10.87 -8.40 30.22
C LEU A 72 -11.69 -8.90 31.42
N THR A 73 -11.30 -10.06 31.93
CA THR A 73 -11.74 -10.51 33.25
C THR A 73 -11.09 -9.63 34.31
N THR A 74 -11.91 -8.83 34.99
CA THR A 74 -11.80 -8.47 36.41
C THR A 74 -10.60 -7.63 36.86
N THR A 75 -10.94 -6.38 37.19
CA THR A 75 -10.47 -5.56 38.32
C THR A 75 -9.41 -4.47 38.07
N THR A 76 -9.88 -3.25 38.36
CA THR A 76 -9.19 -1.97 38.57
C THR A 76 -8.52 -1.31 37.36
N ALA A 77 -9.24 -0.33 36.81
CA ALA A 77 -8.75 0.69 35.90
C ALA A 77 -7.64 1.53 36.55
N ALA A 78 -6.47 1.55 35.94
CA ALA A 78 -5.46 2.59 36.14
C ALA A 78 -5.56 3.57 34.97
N THR A 79 -6.24 4.71 35.20
CA THR A 79 -6.28 5.81 34.23
C THR A 79 -5.00 6.62 34.36
N CYS A 80 -4.19 6.69 33.30
CA CYS A 80 -3.08 7.63 33.21
C CYS A 80 -3.64 9.04 32.95
N PRO A 81 -3.32 10.07 33.75
CA PRO A 81 -3.83 11.42 33.51
C PRO A 81 -2.91 12.18 32.54
N GLY A 82 -3.46 12.69 31.44
CA GLY A 82 -2.80 13.70 30.60
C GLY A 82 -2.69 13.44 29.09
N MET A 83 -3.48 12.52 28.52
CA MET A 83 -3.60 12.39 27.05
C MET A 83 -5.03 12.69 26.65
N GLU A 84 -5.22 13.82 25.96
CA GLU A 84 -6.50 14.16 25.36
C GLU A 84 -6.94 13.00 24.47
N SER A 85 -8.15 12.52 24.78
CA SER A 85 -8.82 11.38 24.17
C SER A 85 -8.99 11.58 22.67
N TRP A 86 -8.02 11.11 21.88
CA TRP A 86 -8.33 10.68 20.53
C TRP A 86 -9.11 9.38 20.68
N GLU A 87 -10.39 9.39 20.30
CA GLU A 87 -11.16 8.17 20.17
C GLU A 87 -10.34 7.20 19.32
N GLU A 88 -9.92 6.08 19.90
CA GLU A 88 -9.23 5.02 19.18
C GLU A 88 -10.24 4.32 18.28
N ASP A 89 -10.62 4.99 17.20
CA ASP A 89 -11.33 4.38 16.09
C ASP A 89 -10.40 3.31 15.52
N GLY A 90 -10.65 2.06 15.88
CA GLY A 90 -9.93 0.86 15.45
C GLY A 90 -10.12 0.55 13.96
N GLY A 91 -10.09 1.57 13.12
CA GLY A 91 -10.25 1.54 11.69
C GLY A 91 -9.15 2.37 11.03
N GLY A 92 -8.37 1.76 10.14
CA GLY A 92 -7.31 2.52 9.47
C GLY A 92 -7.87 3.59 8.54
N MET A 93 -7.04 4.60 8.27
CA MET A 93 -7.41 5.89 7.67
C MET A 93 -7.75 5.85 6.17
N GLY A 94 -7.96 4.66 5.59
CA GLY A 94 -8.26 4.50 4.16
C GLY A 94 -7.14 4.94 3.21
N ALA A 95 -5.92 5.17 3.72
CA ALA A 95 -4.82 5.70 2.93
C ALA A 95 -4.35 4.69 1.86
N LYS A 96 -3.84 5.22 0.74
CA LYS A 96 -3.12 4.44 -0.28
C LYS A 96 -1.68 4.91 -0.34
N GLN A 97 -0.74 3.98 -0.22
CA GLN A 97 0.68 4.30 -0.28
C GLN A 97 1.08 4.73 -1.70
N TYR A 98 1.76 5.87 -1.81
CA TYR A 98 2.42 6.29 -3.04
C TYR A 98 3.74 5.53 -3.20
N MET A 99 3.94 4.83 -4.32
CA MET A 99 5.08 3.95 -4.60
C MET A 99 5.28 2.84 -3.55
N PRO A 100 4.33 1.89 -3.42
CA PRO A 100 4.40 0.88 -2.38
C PRO A 100 5.49 -0.17 -2.69
N TYR A 101 6.09 -0.71 -1.63
CA TYR A 101 7.04 -1.83 -1.74
C TYR A 101 6.34 -3.16 -1.43
N LEU A 102 5.53 -3.62 -2.37
CA LEU A 102 4.79 -4.88 -2.28
C LEU A 102 5.59 -6.03 -2.90
N LYS A 103 5.48 -7.21 -2.31
CA LYS A 103 6.31 -8.38 -2.66
C LYS A 103 5.56 -9.44 -3.46
N SER A 104 4.23 -9.37 -3.50
CA SER A 104 3.38 -10.36 -4.18
C SER A 104 2.41 -9.70 -5.16
N GLU A 105 2.00 -10.45 -6.19
CA GLU A 105 1.00 -9.98 -7.15
C GLU A 105 -0.36 -9.79 -6.45
N GLU A 106 -0.65 -10.59 -5.45
CA GLU A 106 -1.87 -10.52 -4.64
C GLU A 106 -1.95 -9.20 -3.86
N GLU A 107 -0.85 -8.78 -3.23
CA GLU A 107 -0.76 -7.47 -2.57
C GLU A 107 -0.96 -6.33 -3.58
N TRP A 108 -0.35 -6.44 -4.76
CA TRP A 108 -0.56 -5.47 -5.84
C TRP A 108 -2.01 -5.43 -6.31
N ARG A 109 -2.65 -6.58 -6.47
CA ARG A 109 -4.07 -6.70 -6.85
C ARG A 109 -4.96 -6.01 -5.83
N GLU A 110 -4.73 -6.21 -4.54
CA GLU A 110 -5.45 -5.52 -3.47
C GLU A 110 -5.20 -4.00 -3.49
N HIS A 111 -3.94 -3.58 -3.72
CA HIS A 111 -3.60 -2.16 -3.82
C HIS A 111 -4.35 -1.46 -4.96
N PHE A 112 -4.32 -2.02 -6.17
CA PHE A 112 -5.00 -1.50 -7.37
C PHE A 112 -6.53 -1.64 -7.32
N GLY A 113 -7.05 -2.63 -6.59
CA GLY A 113 -8.48 -2.90 -6.46
C GLY A 113 -9.16 -3.04 -7.83
N GLN A 114 -10.20 -2.23 -8.06
CA GLN A 114 -10.99 -2.26 -9.29
C GLN A 114 -10.18 -1.96 -10.56
N LYS A 115 -9.05 -1.25 -10.45
CA LYS A 115 -8.17 -0.92 -11.59
C LYS A 115 -7.30 -2.10 -12.05
N TRP A 116 -7.19 -3.17 -11.25
CA TRP A 116 -6.27 -4.27 -11.51
C TRP A 116 -6.46 -4.91 -12.89
N LYS A 117 -7.71 -5.24 -13.24
CA LYS A 117 -8.03 -5.90 -14.52
C LYS A 117 -7.52 -5.11 -15.72
N ARG A 118 -7.83 -3.81 -15.76
CA ARG A 118 -7.35 -2.91 -16.83
C ARG A 118 -5.82 -2.82 -16.86
N PHE A 119 -5.18 -2.77 -15.69
CA PHE A 119 -3.73 -2.70 -15.59
C PHE A 119 -3.06 -3.97 -16.12
N GLU A 120 -3.60 -5.14 -15.81
CA GLU A 120 -3.15 -6.44 -16.32
C GLU A 120 -3.32 -6.56 -17.84
N GLU A 121 -4.47 -6.12 -18.38
CA GLU A 121 -4.72 -6.07 -19.83
C GLU A 121 -3.69 -5.19 -20.55
N LEU A 122 -3.39 -4.00 -19.99
CA LEU A 122 -2.36 -3.10 -20.53
C LEU A 122 -0.97 -3.73 -20.45
N LYS A 123 -0.66 -4.44 -19.36
CA LYS A 123 0.62 -5.16 -19.23
C LYS A 123 0.76 -6.23 -20.31
N SER A 124 -0.29 -7.02 -20.55
CA SER A 124 -0.30 -8.04 -21.60
C SER A 124 -0.09 -7.43 -22.99
N LYS A 125 -0.73 -6.29 -23.27
CA LYS A 125 -0.63 -5.60 -24.56
C LYS A 125 0.74 -4.97 -24.82
N PHE A 126 1.34 -4.34 -23.81
CA PHE A 126 2.53 -3.51 -23.98
C PHE A 126 3.84 -4.13 -23.47
N ASP A 127 3.78 -5.15 -22.60
CA ASP A 127 4.93 -5.92 -22.13
C ASP A 127 4.53 -7.40 -21.91
N PRO A 128 4.21 -8.14 -22.99
CA PRO A 128 3.65 -9.49 -22.90
C PRO A 128 4.57 -10.47 -22.18
N SER A 129 5.89 -10.24 -22.20
CA SER A 129 6.91 -11.08 -21.56
C SER A 129 7.32 -10.61 -20.16
N ASN A 130 6.73 -9.53 -19.62
CA ASN A 130 7.06 -8.97 -18.31
C ASN A 130 8.56 -8.67 -18.14
N VAL A 131 9.18 -8.03 -19.14
CA VAL A 131 10.61 -7.69 -19.15
C VAL A 131 10.86 -6.30 -18.55
N LEU A 132 9.89 -5.40 -18.62
CA LEU A 132 10.03 -4.02 -18.17
C LEU A 132 9.75 -3.87 -16.67
N ALA A 133 10.60 -3.08 -16.00
CA ALA A 133 10.53 -2.72 -14.59
C ALA A 133 10.44 -3.91 -13.60
N PRO A 134 11.35 -4.92 -13.68
CA PRO A 134 11.31 -6.09 -12.79
C PRO A 134 11.50 -5.73 -11.31
N GLY A 135 12.14 -4.59 -11.01
CA GLY A 135 12.34 -4.09 -9.64
C GLY A 135 11.04 -3.75 -8.90
N GLN A 136 9.94 -3.47 -9.62
CA GLN A 136 8.62 -3.22 -9.03
C GLN A 136 7.95 -4.50 -8.52
N ARG A 137 8.42 -5.68 -8.97
CA ARG A 137 7.95 -7.00 -8.52
C ARG A 137 6.45 -7.24 -8.66
N ILE A 138 5.78 -6.50 -9.56
CA ILE A 138 4.35 -6.67 -9.83
C ILE A 138 4.10 -7.98 -10.58
N PHE A 139 4.85 -8.21 -11.65
CA PHE A 139 4.72 -9.39 -12.50
C PHE A 139 6.06 -10.09 -12.66
N LYS A 140 6.06 -11.42 -12.57
CA LYS A 140 7.24 -12.23 -12.85
C LYS A 140 7.49 -12.30 -14.36
N ARG A 141 8.77 -12.27 -14.75
CA ARG A 141 9.19 -12.42 -16.16
C ARG A 141 8.71 -13.76 -16.70
N LYS A 142 8.06 -13.75 -17.86
CA LYS A 142 7.67 -14.98 -18.54
C LYS A 142 8.89 -15.55 -19.27
N LYS A 143 9.12 -16.85 -19.13
CA LYS A 143 10.13 -17.54 -19.94
C LYS A 143 9.61 -17.66 -21.37
N LYS A 144 10.43 -17.37 -22.37
CA LYS A 144 10.10 -17.72 -23.76
C LYS A 144 10.02 -19.25 -23.86
N LYS A 145 9.04 -19.76 -24.61
CA LYS A 145 9.01 -21.19 -24.93
C LYS A 145 10.04 -21.45 -26.03
N ALA A 146 10.76 -22.55 -25.94
CA ALA A 146 11.80 -22.93 -26.91
C ALA A 146 11.27 -23.13 -28.35
N SER A 147 9.95 -23.21 -28.52
CA SER A 147 9.29 -23.31 -29.83
C SER A 147 9.31 -22.01 -30.63
N ASP A 148 9.56 -20.86 -30.01
CA ASP A 148 9.47 -19.56 -30.68
C ASP A 148 10.79 -19.16 -31.38
N GLU A 149 11.89 -19.90 -31.14
CA GLU A 149 13.19 -19.71 -31.83
C GLU A 149 13.32 -20.51 -33.13
N ALA A 150 12.40 -21.44 -33.42
CA ALA A 150 12.45 -22.29 -34.61
C ALA A 150 11.76 -21.68 -35.85
N GLY A 151 11.22 -20.45 -35.74
CA GLY A 151 10.42 -19.81 -36.80
C GLY A 151 11.08 -18.63 -37.51
N GLU A 152 12.36 -18.35 -37.26
CA GLU A 152 13.12 -17.26 -37.90
C GLU A 152 14.35 -17.84 -38.64
N LEU A 153 14.08 -18.54 -39.75
CA LEU A 153 15.02 -18.79 -40.85
C LEU A 153 14.32 -18.55 -42.19
#